data_AF-A0A7Y7TI06-F1
#
_entry.id   AF-A0A7Y7TI06-F1
#
_cell.length_a   1.000
_cell.length_b   1.000
_cell.length_c   1.000
_cell.angle_alpha   90.00
_cell.angle_beta   90.00
_cell.angle_gamma   90.00
#
_symmetry.space_group_name_H-M   'P 1'
#
loop_
_entity.id
_entity.type
_entity.pdbx_description
1 polymer ?
#
loop_
_entity_poly.entity_id
_entity_poly.type
_entity_poly.pdbx_seq_one_letter_code
_entity_poly.pdbx_strand_id
1 'polypeptide(L)'
;MSYAESVQLEMIKTGLVCCTLVFGWVIGQRIITYWDIKKKRQELDIAAATQFHKLYGEFKEVSRLWRAFSFIGERSKQLIFPETIPLELLSRAVTAEGGVEAIIVKLATERVLEEDDIKTLGLFRQAYQQLRQAIRNGESLEWTYDKPEYHLFNDLACKTTCIISSNKTKKSPESSAATNILRQITSIRSIDWDDELNRLATSLEGKGVS
;
A
#
# COMPACT_ATOMS: atom_id res chain seq x y z
N MET A 1 55.80 34.31 -34.60
CA MET A 1 54.51 34.20 -33.88
C MET A 1 54.32 35.51 -33.14
N SER A 2 53.29 36.28 -33.49
CA SER A 2 53.06 37.61 -32.91
C SER A 2 52.56 37.47 -31.46
N TYR A 3 52.94 38.39 -30.58
CA TYR A 3 52.45 38.43 -29.19
C TYR A 3 50.92 38.31 -29.09
N ALA A 4 50.20 38.89 -30.07
CA ALA A 4 48.75 38.79 -30.18
C ALA A 4 48.24 37.35 -30.39
N GLU A 5 48.95 36.51 -31.14
CA GLU A 5 48.58 35.11 -31.38
C GLU A 5 48.71 34.26 -30.11
N SER A 6 49.74 34.54 -29.29
CA SER A 6 49.94 33.87 -28.00
C SER A 6 48.80 34.20 -27.02
N VAL A 7 48.43 35.48 -26.92
CA VAL A 7 47.36 35.95 -26.04
C VAL A 7 46.01 35.36 -26.45
N GLN A 8 45.71 35.30 -27.76
CA GLN A 8 44.49 34.67 -28.25
C GLN A 8 44.42 33.18 -27.89
N LEU A 9 45.54 32.44 -28.05
CA LEU A 9 45.60 31.02 -27.70
C LEU A 9 45.35 30.78 -26.20
N GLU A 10 45.93 31.61 -25.32
CA GLU A 10 45.75 31.51 -23.88
C GLU A 10 44.32 31.82 -23.42
N MET A 11 43.66 32.81 -24.05
CA MET A 11 42.24 33.09 -23.79
C MET A 11 41.35 31.91 -24.19
N ILE A 12 41.60 31.29 -25.35
CA ILE A 12 40.82 30.12 -25.81
C ILE A 12 41.00 28.94 -24.86
N LYS A 13 42.23 28.65 -24.41
CA LYS A 13 42.50 27.58 -23.45
C LYS A 13 41.79 27.81 -22.12
N THR A 14 41.89 29.02 -21.57
CA THR A 14 41.23 29.38 -20.32
C THR A 14 39.71 29.30 -20.45
N GLY A 15 39.15 29.83 -21.55
CA GLY A 15 37.72 29.75 -21.85
C GLY A 15 37.23 28.30 -21.91
N LEU A 16 37.96 27.41 -22.58
CA LEU A 16 37.62 26.00 -22.68
C LEU A 16 37.61 25.31 -21.30
N VAL A 17 38.61 25.56 -20.45
CA VAL A 17 38.66 25.02 -19.07
C VAL A 17 37.50 25.54 -18.24
N CYS A 18 37.17 26.82 -18.32
CA CYS A 18 36.00 27.37 -17.63
C CYS A 18 34.70 26.73 -18.11
N CYS A 19 34.53 26.55 -19.43
CA CYS A 19 33.37 25.87 -19.99
C CYS A 19 33.25 24.43 -19.49
N THR A 20 34.33 23.64 -19.50
CA THR A 20 34.27 22.24 -19.04
C THR A 20 33.94 22.15 -17.54
N LEU A 21 34.47 23.07 -16.72
CA LEU A 21 34.13 23.14 -15.30
C LEU A 21 32.64 23.47 -15.08
N VAL A 22 32.09 24.46 -15.80
CA VAL A 22 30.68 24.82 -15.68
C VAL A 22 29.77 23.70 -16.17
N PHE A 23 30.09 23.08 -17.31
CA PHE A 23 29.32 21.93 -17.82
C PHE A 23 29.38 20.74 -16.86
N GLY A 24 30.57 20.39 -16.36
CA GLY A 24 30.74 19.34 -15.37
C GLY A 24 29.95 19.61 -14.09
N TRP A 25 29.97 20.85 -13.62
CA TRP A 25 29.18 21.29 -12.47
C TRP A 25 27.68 21.14 -12.70
N VAL A 26 27.15 21.66 -13.82
CA VAL A 26 25.71 21.59 -14.14
C VAL A 26 25.23 20.14 -14.28
N ILE A 27 26.00 19.31 -14.97
CA ILE A 27 25.68 17.88 -15.13
C ILE A 27 25.74 17.17 -13.78
N GLY A 28 26.79 17.41 -12.98
CA GLY A 28 26.94 16.85 -11.64
C GLY A 28 25.75 17.20 -10.73
N GLN A 29 25.37 18.48 -10.68
CA GLN A 29 24.23 18.95 -9.87
C GLN A 29 22.91 18.29 -10.29
N ARG A 30 22.67 18.13 -11.59
CA ARG A 30 21.46 17.44 -12.10
C ARG A 30 21.42 15.98 -11.69
N ILE A 31 22.54 15.28 -11.80
CA ILE A 31 22.66 13.88 -11.41
C ILE A 31 22.41 13.74 -9.89
N ILE A 32 23.08 14.55 -9.07
CA ILE A 32 22.92 14.51 -7.60
C ILE A 32 21.46 14.76 -7.21
N THR A 33 20.84 15.80 -7.76
CA THR A 33 19.44 16.14 -7.46
C THR A 33 18.49 14.99 -7.82
N TYR A 34 18.70 14.34 -8.97
CA TYR A 34 17.89 13.19 -9.38
C TYR A 34 18.04 12.01 -8.41
N TRP A 35 19.26 11.70 -7.99
CA TRP A 35 19.52 10.62 -7.03
C TRP A 35 18.93 10.92 -5.64
N ASP A 36 19.05 12.15 -5.16
CA ASP A 36 18.48 12.55 -3.87
C ASP A 36 16.95 12.43 -3.86
N ILE A 37 16.28 12.85 -4.95
CA ILE A 37 14.83 12.69 -5.08
C ILE A 37 14.47 11.20 -5.10
N LYS A 38 15.21 10.39 -5.86
CA LYS A 38 14.97 8.94 -5.93
C LYS A 38 15.17 8.25 -4.58
N LYS A 39 16.22 8.61 -3.83
CA LYS A 39 16.52 8.06 -2.51
C LYS A 39 15.44 8.43 -1.50
N LYS A 40 15.04 9.70 -1.43
CA LYS A 40 13.95 10.16 -0.55
C LYS A 40 12.63 9.44 -0.82
N ARG A 41 12.31 9.19 -2.08
CA ARG A 41 11.11 8.41 -2.44
C ARG A 41 11.20 6.98 -1.95
N GLN A 42 12.35 6.33 -2.15
CA GLN A 42 12.57 4.98 -1.65
C GLN A 42 12.43 4.90 -0.12
N GLU A 43 12.93 5.90 0.61
CA GLU A 43 12.74 6.00 2.07
C GLU A 43 11.25 6.11 2.44
N LEU A 44 10.47 6.91 1.70
CA LEU A 44 9.02 7.04 1.89
C LEU A 44 8.25 5.76 1.55
N ASP A 45 8.71 5.00 0.55
CA ASP A 45 8.12 3.71 0.17
C ASP A 45 8.41 2.64 1.23
N ILE A 46 9.64 2.59 1.76
CA ILE A 46 10.02 1.69 2.87
C ILE A 46 9.19 2.01 4.12
N ALA A 47 8.97 3.30 4.42
CA ALA A 47 8.12 3.72 5.52
C ALA A 47 6.67 3.27 5.33
N ALA A 48 6.11 3.43 4.11
CA ALA A 48 4.76 2.98 3.78
C ALA A 48 4.61 1.44 3.90
N ALA A 49 5.60 0.68 3.41
CA ALA A 49 5.61 -0.78 3.54
C ALA A 49 5.70 -1.23 5.00
N THR A 50 6.51 -0.54 5.81
CA THR A 50 6.62 -0.82 7.25
C THR A 50 5.30 -0.55 7.97
N GLN A 51 4.65 0.57 7.66
CA GLN A 51 3.33 0.90 8.19
C GLN A 51 2.28 -0.12 7.77
N PHE A 52 2.30 -0.55 6.51
CA PHE A 52 1.42 -1.59 6.00
C PHE A 52 1.58 -2.91 6.75
N HIS A 53 2.81 -3.39 6.96
CA HIS A 53 3.05 -4.62 7.72
C HIS A 53 2.53 -4.54 9.17
N LYS A 54 2.66 -3.37 9.82
CA LYS A 54 2.09 -3.14 11.15
C LYS A 54 0.56 -3.25 11.11
N LEU A 55 -0.09 -2.62 10.14
CA LEU A 55 -1.55 -2.65 9.99
C LEU A 55 -2.06 -4.06 9.66
N TYR A 56 -1.33 -4.83 8.86
CA TYR A 56 -1.63 -6.23 8.58
C TYR A 56 -1.54 -7.08 9.85
N GLY A 57 -0.49 -6.90 10.66
CA GLY A 57 -0.36 -7.55 11.97
C GLY A 57 -1.53 -7.19 12.90
N GLU A 58 -1.87 -5.91 12.97
CA GLU A 58 -2.99 -5.40 13.77
C GLU A 58 -4.33 -6.04 13.38
N PHE A 59 -4.61 -6.17 12.08
CA PHE A 59 -5.80 -6.86 11.59
C PHE A 59 -5.86 -8.31 12.08
N LYS A 60 -4.75 -9.05 11.97
CA LYS A 60 -4.69 -10.46 12.40
C LYS A 60 -4.83 -10.60 13.91
N GLU A 61 -4.32 -9.66 14.68
CA GLU A 61 -4.47 -9.65 16.14
C GLU A 61 -5.93 -9.37 16.53
N VAL A 62 -6.50 -8.26 16.03
CA VAL A 62 -7.87 -7.84 16.33
C VAL A 62 -8.89 -8.90 15.89
N SER A 63 -8.74 -9.47 14.69
CA SER A 63 -9.64 -10.54 14.20
C SER A 63 -9.55 -11.83 15.02
N ARG A 64 -8.40 -12.17 15.58
CA ARG A 64 -8.26 -13.35 16.47
C ARG A 64 -8.85 -13.09 17.85
N LEU A 65 -8.58 -11.92 18.43
CA LEU A 65 -9.15 -11.52 19.73
C LEU A 65 -10.67 -11.42 19.64
N TRP A 66 -11.19 -10.80 18.59
CA TRP A 66 -12.62 -10.70 18.35
C TRP A 66 -13.26 -12.08 18.25
N ARG A 67 -12.68 -12.99 17.47
CA ARG A 67 -13.17 -14.37 17.37
C ARG A 67 -13.16 -15.09 18.71
N ALA A 68 -12.09 -14.94 19.50
CA ALA A 68 -12.02 -15.55 20.83
C ALA A 68 -13.11 -15.02 21.77
N PHE A 69 -13.47 -13.74 21.63
CA PHE A 69 -14.54 -13.09 22.37
C PHE A 69 -15.95 -13.49 21.86
N SER A 70 -16.16 -13.50 20.54
CA SER A 70 -17.47 -13.77 19.93
C SER A 70 -17.85 -15.26 19.93
N PHE A 71 -16.87 -16.16 20.11
CA PHE A 71 -17.12 -17.60 20.17
C PHE A 71 -17.67 -18.02 21.54
N ILE A 72 -18.98 -17.82 21.73
CA ILE A 72 -19.75 -18.27 22.90
C ILE A 72 -20.21 -19.73 22.68
N GLY A 73 -19.28 -20.66 22.49
CA GLY A 73 -19.56 -22.10 22.42
C GLY A 73 -19.28 -22.83 23.74
N GLU A 74 -19.71 -24.09 23.91
CA GLU A 74 -19.51 -24.87 25.15
C GLU A 74 -18.04 -24.97 25.63
N ARG A 75 -17.06 -24.74 24.75
CA ARG A 75 -15.62 -24.68 25.08
C ARG A 75 -15.14 -23.34 25.67
N SER A 76 -15.93 -22.25 25.60
CA SER A 76 -15.50 -20.91 26.04
C SER A 76 -15.77 -20.59 27.51
N LYS A 77 -16.28 -21.57 28.28
CA LYS A 77 -16.67 -21.44 29.71
C LYS A 77 -15.55 -21.01 30.70
N GLN A 78 -14.39 -20.55 30.25
CA GLN A 78 -13.28 -20.15 31.15
C GLN A 78 -12.62 -18.80 30.83
N LEU A 79 -12.97 -18.10 29.76
CA LEU A 79 -12.38 -16.79 29.49
C LEU A 79 -13.31 -15.68 30.00
N ILE A 80 -12.97 -15.15 31.18
CA ILE A 80 -13.58 -13.92 31.71
C ILE A 80 -12.92 -12.75 30.99
N PHE A 81 -13.60 -12.20 29.99
CA PHE A 81 -13.17 -10.97 29.35
C PHE A 81 -13.71 -9.75 30.10
N PRO A 82 -12.93 -8.67 30.24
CA PRO A 82 -13.45 -7.38 30.68
C PRO A 82 -14.59 -6.90 29.76
N GLU A 83 -15.58 -6.21 30.34
CA GLU A 83 -16.69 -5.63 29.57
C GLU A 83 -16.24 -4.56 28.56
N THR A 84 -15.03 -4.02 28.70
CA THR A 84 -14.46 -3.00 27.81
C THR A 84 -13.88 -3.56 26.51
N ILE A 85 -13.67 -4.89 26.42
CA ILE A 85 -12.99 -5.52 25.29
C ILE A 85 -13.62 -5.21 23.92
N PRO A 86 -14.96 -5.27 23.73
CA PRO A 86 -15.55 -4.93 22.43
C PRO A 86 -15.26 -3.51 21.98
N LEU A 87 -15.29 -2.54 22.90
CA LEU A 87 -15.02 -1.13 22.60
C LEU A 87 -13.53 -0.92 22.26
N GLU A 88 -12.63 -1.59 22.99
CA GLU A 88 -11.20 -1.56 22.73
C GLU A 88 -10.87 -2.16 21.35
N LEU A 89 -11.41 -3.34 21.03
CA LEU A 89 -11.22 -3.98 19.72
C LEU A 89 -11.83 -3.16 18.58
N LEU A 90 -12.98 -2.53 18.80
CA LEU A 90 -13.59 -1.64 17.82
C LEU A 90 -12.70 -0.41 17.56
N SER A 91 -12.17 0.22 18.60
CA SER A 91 -11.25 1.36 18.48
C SER A 91 -9.98 0.99 17.70
N ARG A 92 -9.41 -0.18 17.98
CA ARG A 92 -8.27 -0.73 17.25
C ARG A 92 -8.60 -1.01 15.78
N ALA A 93 -9.75 -1.62 15.50
CA ALA A 93 -10.21 -1.88 14.13
C ALA A 93 -10.41 -0.58 13.33
N VAL A 94 -11.04 0.43 13.93
CA VAL A 94 -11.23 1.77 13.33
C VAL A 94 -9.88 2.41 13.02
N THR A 95 -8.93 2.35 13.96
CA THR A 95 -7.58 2.90 13.79
C THR A 95 -6.84 2.19 12.66
N ALA A 96 -6.95 0.86 12.59
CA ALA A 96 -6.31 0.06 11.55
C ALA A 96 -6.92 0.33 10.16
N GLU A 97 -8.25 0.42 10.05
CA GLU A 97 -8.94 0.81 8.82
C GLU A 97 -8.49 2.20 8.33
N GLY A 98 -8.48 3.20 9.22
CA GLY A 98 -8.01 4.54 8.87
C GLY A 98 -6.54 4.57 8.41
N GLY A 99 -5.68 3.74 9.01
CA GLY A 99 -4.30 3.57 8.57
C GLY A 99 -4.19 3.00 7.16
N VAL A 100 -5.00 2.00 6.81
CA VAL A 100 -5.04 1.43 5.45
C VAL A 100 -5.59 2.45 4.46
N GLU A 101 -6.64 3.19 4.80
CA GLU A 101 -7.18 4.25 3.94
C GLU A 101 -6.14 5.35 3.67
N ALA A 102 -5.34 5.74 4.68
CA ALA A 102 -4.26 6.69 4.49
C ALA A 102 -3.19 6.20 3.49
N ILE A 103 -2.83 4.91 3.57
CA ILE A 103 -1.91 4.30 2.58
C ILE A 103 -2.54 4.31 1.19
N ILE A 104 -3.82 3.95 1.06
CA ILE A 104 -4.54 3.95 -0.22
C ILE A 104 -4.58 5.35 -0.85
N VAL A 105 -4.88 6.39 -0.06
CA VAL A 105 -4.86 7.78 -0.53
C VAL A 105 -3.47 8.14 -1.06
N LYS A 106 -2.42 7.81 -0.30
CA LYS A 106 -1.03 8.03 -0.75
C LYS A 106 -0.75 7.34 -2.09
N LEU A 107 -1.07 6.04 -2.21
CA LEU A 107 -0.86 5.28 -3.44
C LEU A 107 -1.64 5.89 -4.63
N ALA A 108 -2.89 6.29 -4.43
CA ALA A 108 -3.72 6.92 -5.46
C ALA A 108 -3.14 8.27 -5.93
N THR A 109 -2.48 9.02 -5.04
CA THR A 109 -1.86 10.32 -5.37
C THR A 109 -0.47 10.22 -5.98
N GLU A 110 0.28 9.18 -5.67
CA GLU A 110 1.69 9.06 -6.04
C GLU A 110 1.96 8.10 -7.20
N ARG A 111 1.01 7.19 -7.50
CA ARG A 111 1.22 6.07 -8.43
C ARG A 111 0.22 6.07 -9.57
N VAL A 112 0.66 5.50 -10.70
CA VAL A 112 -0.24 5.09 -11.77
C VAL A 112 -0.70 3.67 -11.45
N LEU A 113 -1.94 3.55 -11.00
CA LEU A 113 -2.55 2.27 -10.64
C LEU A 113 -3.31 1.71 -11.83
N GLU A 114 -3.09 0.42 -12.10
CA GLU A 114 -3.88 -0.35 -13.09
C GLU A 114 -5.23 -0.76 -12.49
N GLU A 115 -6.15 -1.24 -13.32
CA GLU A 115 -7.48 -1.69 -12.89
C GLU A 115 -7.39 -2.80 -11.82
N ASP A 116 -6.47 -3.75 -12.00
CA ASP A 116 -6.21 -4.82 -11.03
C ASP A 116 -5.63 -4.30 -9.71
N ASP A 117 -4.79 -3.25 -9.77
CA ASP A 117 -4.24 -2.59 -8.58
C ASP A 117 -5.37 -1.91 -7.80
N ILE A 118 -6.25 -1.19 -8.50
CA ILE A 118 -7.44 -0.53 -7.95
C ILE A 118 -8.37 -1.55 -7.29
N LYS A 119 -8.65 -2.65 -7.98
CA LYS A 119 -9.49 -3.74 -7.47
C LYS A 119 -8.90 -4.34 -6.20
N THR A 120 -7.62 -4.68 -6.24
CA THR A 120 -6.89 -5.24 -5.11
C THR A 120 -6.97 -4.33 -3.87
N LEU A 121 -6.68 -3.03 -4.04
CA LEU A 121 -6.70 -2.08 -2.93
C LEU A 121 -8.10 -1.88 -2.35
N GLY A 122 -9.14 -1.85 -3.19
CA GLY A 122 -10.51 -1.69 -2.70
C GLY A 122 -11.04 -2.93 -1.99
N LEU A 123 -10.72 -4.12 -2.48
CA LEU A 123 -11.03 -5.37 -1.77
C LEU A 123 -10.27 -5.48 -0.45
N PHE A 124 -8.99 -5.11 -0.43
CA PHE A 124 -8.19 -5.11 0.79
C PHE A 124 -8.75 -4.12 1.83
N ARG A 125 -9.15 -2.93 1.38
CA ARG A 125 -9.88 -1.97 2.22
C ARG A 125 -11.17 -2.58 2.77
N GLN A 126 -11.96 -3.23 1.91
CA GLN A 126 -13.23 -3.85 2.28
C GLN A 126 -13.05 -4.88 3.42
N ALA A 127 -11.94 -5.62 3.44
CA ALA A 127 -11.65 -6.56 4.52
C ALA A 127 -11.57 -5.89 5.90
N TYR A 128 -10.89 -4.74 6.00
CA TYR A 128 -10.82 -3.97 7.25
C TYR A 128 -12.21 -3.44 7.65
N GLN A 129 -13.01 -3.02 6.67
CA GLN A 129 -14.38 -2.57 6.93
C GLN A 129 -15.25 -3.70 7.48
N GLN A 130 -15.14 -4.90 6.90
CA GLN A 130 -15.88 -6.08 7.35
C GLN A 130 -15.48 -6.46 8.78
N LEU A 131 -14.19 -6.43 9.15
CA LEU A 131 -13.76 -6.65 10.53
C LEU A 131 -14.37 -5.62 11.50
N ARG A 132 -14.29 -4.32 11.17
CA ARG A 132 -14.88 -3.27 12.01
C ARG A 132 -16.40 -3.46 12.14
N GLN A 133 -17.09 -3.75 11.04
CA GLN A 133 -18.54 -3.95 11.03
C GLN A 133 -18.94 -5.18 11.85
N ALA A 134 -18.22 -6.29 11.74
CA ALA A 134 -18.45 -7.49 12.53
C ALA A 134 -18.32 -7.19 14.04
N ILE A 135 -17.26 -6.49 14.46
CA ILE A 135 -17.08 -6.08 15.86
C ILE A 135 -18.21 -5.17 16.32
N ARG A 136 -18.55 -4.15 15.53
CA ARG A 136 -19.61 -3.19 15.86
C ARG A 136 -20.98 -3.87 16.00
N ASN A 137 -21.27 -4.83 15.13
CA ASN A 137 -22.57 -5.51 15.08
C ASN A 137 -22.65 -6.70 16.05
N GLY A 138 -21.54 -7.09 16.71
CA GLY A 138 -21.52 -8.28 17.56
C GLY A 138 -21.52 -9.59 16.76
N GLU A 139 -21.14 -9.56 15.48
CA GLU A 139 -21.13 -10.71 14.59
C GLU A 139 -19.78 -11.43 14.60
N SER A 140 -19.79 -12.75 14.50
CA SER A 140 -18.55 -13.53 14.40
C SER A 140 -17.89 -13.34 13.04
N LEU A 141 -16.58 -13.05 13.01
CA LEU A 141 -15.79 -13.04 11.78
C LEU A 141 -15.07 -14.39 11.62
N GLU A 142 -15.72 -15.33 10.92
CA GLU A 142 -15.27 -16.72 10.82
C GLU A 142 -14.18 -16.95 9.76
N TRP A 143 -13.18 -16.07 9.68
CA TRP A 143 -12.06 -16.24 8.75
C TRP A 143 -11.00 -17.16 9.36
N THR A 144 -11.32 -18.45 9.42
CA THR A 144 -10.39 -19.52 9.78
C THR A 144 -9.57 -19.96 8.57
N TYR A 145 -8.49 -20.71 8.81
CA TYR A 145 -7.52 -21.04 7.76
C TYR A 145 -8.12 -21.91 6.63
N ASP A 146 -9.23 -22.58 6.89
CA ASP A 146 -9.99 -23.43 5.96
C ASP A 146 -10.98 -22.65 5.09
N LYS A 147 -11.14 -21.34 5.36
CA LYS A 147 -12.16 -20.51 4.73
C LYS A 147 -11.56 -19.67 3.60
N PRO A 148 -12.27 -19.51 2.47
CA PRO A 148 -11.75 -18.77 1.31
C PRO A 148 -11.42 -17.30 1.65
N GLU A 149 -12.13 -16.68 2.59
CA GLU A 149 -11.89 -15.32 3.07
C GLU A 149 -10.48 -15.14 3.64
N TYR A 150 -10.01 -16.14 4.39
CA TYR A 150 -8.66 -16.12 4.96
C TYR A 150 -7.60 -16.13 3.85
N HIS A 151 -7.80 -16.94 2.81
CA HIS A 151 -6.90 -17.03 1.67
C HIS A 151 -6.93 -15.76 0.82
N LEU A 152 -8.13 -15.27 0.48
CA LEU A 152 -8.33 -14.03 -0.25
C LEU A 152 -7.65 -12.87 0.47
N PHE A 153 -7.86 -12.71 1.78
CA PHE A 153 -7.23 -11.65 2.55
C PHE A 153 -5.70 -11.69 2.49
N ASN A 154 -5.09 -12.88 2.64
CA ASN A 154 -3.63 -12.99 2.57
C ASN A 154 -3.09 -12.77 1.14
N ASP A 155 -3.81 -13.21 0.11
CA ASP A 155 -3.45 -12.94 -1.29
C ASP A 155 -3.51 -11.43 -1.60
N LEU A 156 -4.59 -10.76 -1.19
CA LEU A 156 -4.72 -9.30 -1.29
C LEU A 156 -3.63 -8.57 -0.51
N ALA A 157 -3.23 -9.08 0.67
CA ALA A 157 -2.14 -8.52 1.44
C ALA A 157 -0.80 -8.61 0.67
N CYS A 158 -0.49 -9.77 0.10
CA CYS A 158 0.70 -9.97 -0.73
C CYS A 158 0.70 -9.05 -1.96
N LYS A 159 -0.41 -8.99 -2.69
CA LYS A 159 -0.57 -8.11 -3.86
C LYS A 159 -0.43 -6.64 -3.45
N THR A 160 -1.02 -6.23 -2.34
CA THR A 160 -0.90 -4.85 -1.82
C THR A 160 0.56 -4.53 -1.46
N THR A 161 1.31 -5.44 -0.85
CA THR A 161 2.75 -5.26 -0.63
C THR A 161 3.52 -5.08 -1.94
N CYS A 162 3.18 -5.86 -2.98
CA CYS A 162 3.76 -5.69 -4.31
C CYS A 162 3.40 -4.32 -4.91
N ILE A 163 2.14 -3.88 -4.77
CA ILE A 163 1.70 -2.56 -5.22
C ILE A 163 2.51 -1.48 -4.53
N ILE A 164 2.69 -1.52 -3.19
CA ILE A 164 3.48 -0.56 -2.40
C ILE A 164 4.97 -0.61 -2.74
N SER A 165 5.52 -1.79 -3.02
CA SER A 165 6.96 -1.93 -3.29
C SER A 165 7.32 -1.65 -4.76
N SER A 166 6.34 -1.64 -5.66
CA SER A 166 6.58 -1.41 -7.08
C SER A 166 7.07 0.01 -7.35
N ASN A 167 7.96 0.20 -8.33
CA ASN A 167 8.44 1.53 -8.71
C ASN A 167 7.68 2.09 -9.94
N LYS A 168 6.35 1.91 -9.99
CA LYS A 168 5.48 2.33 -11.11
C LYS A 168 5.25 3.87 -11.14
N THR A 169 6.31 4.68 -10.98
CA THR A 169 6.20 6.14 -10.85
C THR A 169 6.64 6.88 -12.13
N LYS A 170 5.86 6.76 -13.22
CA LYS A 170 6.19 7.45 -14.49
C LYS A 170 5.95 8.97 -14.45
N LYS A 171 4.95 9.43 -13.70
CA LYS A 171 4.61 10.85 -13.43
C LYS A 171 3.54 10.85 -12.34
N SER A 172 3.60 11.76 -11.36
CA SER A 172 2.53 11.89 -10.37
C SER A 172 1.22 12.12 -11.13
N PRO A 173 0.13 11.37 -10.85
CA PRO A 173 -1.15 11.63 -11.48
C PRO A 173 -1.57 13.09 -11.22
N GLU A 174 -2.26 13.67 -12.18
CA GLU A 174 -2.95 14.95 -11.98
C GLU A 174 -3.96 14.80 -10.83
N SER A 175 -4.20 15.87 -10.05
CA SER A 175 -5.13 15.81 -8.90
C SER A 175 -6.50 15.22 -9.27
N SER A 176 -7.01 15.54 -10.47
CA SER A 176 -8.27 15.00 -11.00
C SER A 176 -8.23 13.49 -11.20
N ALA A 177 -7.12 12.97 -11.73
CA ALA A 177 -6.89 11.54 -11.91
C ALA A 177 -6.78 10.81 -10.56
N ALA A 178 -6.05 11.37 -9.59
CA ALA A 178 -5.93 10.81 -8.24
C ALA A 178 -7.29 10.71 -7.54
N THR A 179 -8.13 11.75 -7.63
CA THR A 179 -9.50 11.73 -7.11
C THR A 179 -10.35 10.64 -7.78
N ASN A 180 -10.24 10.48 -9.10
CA ASN A 180 -10.98 9.45 -9.83
C ASN A 180 -10.52 8.03 -9.46
N ILE A 181 -9.22 7.81 -9.26
CA ILE A 181 -8.67 6.54 -8.79
C ILE A 181 -9.20 6.23 -7.39
N LEU A 182 -9.12 7.19 -6.46
CA LEU A 182 -9.63 6.99 -5.10
C LEU A 182 -11.14 6.71 -5.09
N ARG A 183 -11.90 7.37 -5.98
CA ARG A 183 -13.34 7.10 -6.16
C ARG A 183 -13.59 5.66 -6.61
N GLN A 184 -12.78 5.13 -7.53
CA GLN A 184 -12.90 3.73 -7.97
C GLN A 184 -12.53 2.73 -6.87
N ILE A 185 -11.47 2.99 -6.11
CA ILE A 185 -11.09 2.15 -4.97
C ILE A 185 -12.21 2.12 -3.91
N THR A 186 -12.80 3.28 -3.62
CA THR A 186 -13.87 3.43 -2.62
C THR A 186 -15.25 3.01 -3.12
N SER A 187 -15.44 2.80 -4.42
CA SER A 187 -16.68 2.24 -4.97
C SER A 187 -16.79 0.73 -4.79
N ILE A 188 -15.69 0.05 -4.46
CA ILE A 188 -15.69 -1.38 -4.15
C ILE A 188 -16.44 -1.62 -2.83
N ARG A 189 -17.36 -2.59 -2.82
CA ARG A 189 -18.27 -2.93 -1.71
C ARG A 189 -18.18 -4.41 -1.37
N SER A 190 -19.01 -4.85 -0.40
CA SER A 190 -19.11 -6.26 -0.02
C SER A 190 -19.54 -7.16 -1.19
N ILE A 191 -20.35 -6.67 -2.13
CA ILE A 191 -20.76 -7.48 -3.29
C ILE A 191 -19.56 -7.88 -4.15
N ASP A 192 -18.60 -6.97 -4.36
CA ASP A 192 -17.38 -7.25 -5.12
C ASP A 192 -16.47 -8.25 -4.39
N TRP A 193 -16.50 -8.23 -3.05
CA TRP A 193 -15.80 -9.19 -2.21
C TRP A 193 -16.39 -10.59 -2.37
N ASP A 194 -17.71 -10.72 -2.31
CA ASP A 194 -18.42 -11.99 -2.48
C ASP A 194 -18.20 -12.55 -3.90
N ASP A 195 -18.20 -11.69 -4.92
CA ASP A 195 -17.88 -12.08 -6.29
C ASP A 195 -16.46 -12.62 -6.43
N GLU A 196 -15.47 -12.02 -5.75
CA GLU A 196 -14.08 -12.50 -5.78
C GLU A 196 -13.92 -13.82 -5.02
N LEU A 197 -14.63 -14.00 -3.89
CA LEU A 197 -14.67 -15.28 -3.18
C LEU A 197 -15.23 -16.39 -4.06
N ASN A 198 -16.33 -16.12 -4.78
CA ASN A 198 -16.93 -17.08 -5.70
C ASN A 198 -15.95 -17.48 -6.81
N ARG A 199 -15.22 -16.51 -7.38
CA ARG A 199 -14.16 -16.79 -8.37
C ARG A 199 -13.05 -17.68 -7.81
N LEU A 200 -12.61 -17.41 -6.58
CA LEU A 200 -11.59 -18.23 -5.93
C LEU A 200 -12.08 -19.66 -5.67
N ALA A 201 -13.32 -19.82 -5.20
CA ALA A 201 -13.92 -21.14 -4.99
C ALA A 201 -13.96 -21.96 -6.29
N THR A 202 -14.45 -21.37 -7.39
CA THR A 202 -14.47 -22.03 -8.70
C THR A 202 -13.06 -22.38 -9.19
N SER A 203 -12.05 -21.53 -8.94
CA SER A 203 -10.67 -21.82 -9.33
C SER A 203 -10.05 -22.97 -8.52
N LEU A 204 -10.47 -23.19 -7.27
CA LEU A 204 -9.98 -24.28 -6.43
C LEU A 204 -10.60 -25.61 -6.83
N GLU A 205 -11.90 -25.63 -7.13
CA GLU A 205 -12.61 -26.83 -7.61
C GLU A 205 -12.04 -27.32 -8.95
N GLY A 206 -11.73 -26.41 -9.88
CA GLY A 206 -11.15 -26.75 -11.17
C GLY A 206 -9.72 -27.32 -11.11
N LYS A 207 -8.98 -27.12 -10.02
CA LYS A 207 -7.62 -27.67 -9.81
C LYS A 207 -7.62 -29.03 -9.08
N GLY A 208 -8.76 -29.46 -8.56
CA GLY A 208 -8.92 -30.73 -7.83
C GLY A 208 -9.26 -31.95 -8.70
N VAL A 209 -9.30 -31.79 -10.03
CA VAL A 209 -9.63 -32.85 -11.00
C VAL A 209 -8.45 -33.07 -11.95
N SER A 210 -7.38 -33.69 -11.44
CA SER A 210 -6.31 -34.29 -12.26
C SER A 210 -5.46 -35.23 -11.41
#